data_AF-A0AA38LNS6-F1
#
_entry.id   AF-A0AA38LNS6-F1
#
_cell.length_a   1.000
_cell.length_b   1.000
_cell.length_c   1.000
_cell.angle_alpha   90.00
_cell.angle_beta   90.00
_cell.angle_gamma   90.00
#
_symmetry.space_group_name_H-M   'P 1'
#
loop_
_entity.id
_entity.type
_entity.pdbx_description
1 polymer ?
#
loop_
_entity_poly.entity_id
_entity_poly.type
_entity_poly.pdbx_seq_one_letter_code
_entity_poly.pdbx_strand_id
1 'polypeptide(L)'
;RDDTTLDAYVMGKEDAPGVVVLQEWWGVDYEIKNHAANIAKLYSGYKTLILDLYRGKVGLDAAEAQHLMDDLDWQCVVKDIMVSVKWLKENGSRK
;
A
#
# COMPACT_ATOMS: atom_id res chain seq x y z
N ARG A 1 -7.79 2.86 20.52
CA ARG A 1 -7.00 2.50 19.32
C ARG A 1 -6.48 3.82 18.79
N ASP A 2 -5.33 4.21 19.30
CA ASP A 2 -4.77 5.55 19.13
C ASP A 2 -4.30 5.73 17.69
N ASP A 3 -4.64 6.90 17.13
CA ASP A 3 -3.99 7.65 16.05
C ASP A 3 -2.85 6.95 15.29
N THR A 4 -3.15 5.80 14.69
CA THR A 4 -2.11 4.86 14.26
C THR A 4 -1.67 5.26 12.88
N THR A 5 -0.58 6.02 12.81
CA THR A 5 0.18 6.24 11.57
C THR A 5 0.41 4.91 10.88
N LEU A 6 -0.02 4.83 9.62
CA LEU A 6 0.21 3.68 8.75
C LEU A 6 1.33 4.05 7.80
N ASP A 7 2.37 3.21 7.75
CA ASP A 7 3.45 3.41 6.80
C ASP A 7 2.97 3.08 5.38
N ALA A 8 3.39 3.91 4.43
CA ALA A 8 3.07 3.73 3.04
C ALA A 8 4.30 3.99 2.17
N TYR A 9 4.43 3.22 1.10
CA TYR A 9 5.51 3.37 0.12
C TYR A 9 4.93 4.07 -1.11
N VAL A 10 5.45 5.27 -1.41
CA VAL A 10 5.01 6.07 -2.56
C VAL A 10 6.07 6.04 -3.64
N MET A 11 5.66 5.79 -4.89
CA MET A 11 6.56 5.79 -6.05
C MET A 11 5.89 6.46 -7.25
N GLY A 12 6.70 6.87 -8.23
CA GLY A 12 6.23 7.47 -9.46
C GLY A 12 6.30 8.99 -9.46
N LYS A 13 5.78 9.60 -10.53
CA LYS A 13 5.85 11.05 -10.74
C LYS A 13 4.88 11.80 -9.84
N GLU A 14 5.25 13.01 -9.46
CA GLU A 14 4.31 13.99 -8.92
C GLU A 14 3.24 14.32 -9.96
N ASP A 15 2.02 14.63 -9.50
CA ASP A 15 0.86 14.94 -10.35
C ASP A 15 0.46 13.86 -11.38
N ALA A 16 0.90 12.61 -11.23
CA ALA A 16 0.43 11.49 -12.06
C ALA A 16 -0.87 10.86 -11.52
N PRO A 17 -1.66 10.16 -12.37
CA PRO A 17 -2.82 9.39 -11.91
C PRO A 17 -2.42 8.38 -10.82
N GLY A 18 -3.22 8.32 -9.76
CA GLY A 18 -2.92 7.52 -8.57
C GLY A 18 -3.43 6.09 -8.65
N VAL A 19 -2.63 5.13 -8.15
CA VAL A 19 -3.00 3.73 -7.98
C VAL A 19 -2.66 3.30 -6.54
N VAL A 20 -3.64 2.78 -5.81
CA VAL A 20 -3.39 2.07 -4.56
C VAL A 20 -2.98 0.65 -4.89
N VAL A 21 -1.85 0.21 -4.37
CA VAL A 21 -1.35 -1.16 -4.50
C VAL A 21 -1.52 -1.83 -3.15
N LEU A 22 -2.27 -2.94 -3.11
CA LEU A 22 -2.46 -3.70 -1.87
C LEU A 22 -1.32 -4.71 -1.71
N GLN A 23 -0.81 -4.82 -0.49
CA GLN A 23 0.22 -5.80 -0.15
C GLN A 23 -0.24 -7.23 -0.40
N GLU A 24 0.71 -8.14 -0.55
CA GLU A 24 0.45 -9.57 -0.64
C GLU A 24 0.29 -10.21 0.74
N TRP A 25 -0.05 -11.50 0.78
CA TRP A 25 -0.24 -12.25 2.02
C TRP A 25 0.98 -12.19 2.94
N TRP A 26 2.18 -12.06 2.35
CA TRP A 26 3.45 -11.97 3.05
C TRP A 26 3.74 -10.60 3.68
N GLY A 27 3.06 -9.54 3.29
CA GLY A 27 3.40 -8.17 3.67
C GLY A 27 4.00 -7.35 2.53
N VAL A 28 4.67 -6.25 2.88
CA VAL A 28 5.32 -5.37 1.90
C VAL A 28 6.77 -5.76 1.65
N ASP A 29 6.95 -6.80 0.84
CA ASP A 29 8.27 -7.32 0.48
C ASP A 29 8.89 -6.62 -0.75
N TYR A 30 9.98 -7.20 -1.27
CA TYR A 30 10.65 -6.68 -2.46
C TYR A 30 9.81 -6.83 -3.73
N GLU A 31 9.07 -7.93 -3.89
CA GLU A 31 8.33 -8.23 -5.12
C GLU A 31 7.17 -7.26 -5.30
N ILE A 32 6.39 -6.99 -4.25
CA ILE A 32 5.29 -6.02 -4.33
C ILE A 32 5.80 -4.58 -4.55
N LYS A 33 6.94 -4.22 -3.97
CA LYS A 33 7.61 -2.94 -4.26
C LYS A 33 8.05 -2.85 -5.72
N ASN A 34 8.55 -3.94 -6.28
CA ASN A 34 8.92 -4.00 -7.71
C ASN A 34 7.68 -3.94 -8.62
N HIS A 35 6.59 -4.60 -8.27
CA HIS A 35 5.31 -4.47 -8.98
C HIS A 35 4.81 -3.03 -8.98
N ALA A 36 4.80 -2.36 -7.83
CA ALA A 36 4.44 -0.94 -7.75
C ALA A 36 5.37 -0.06 -8.60
N ALA A 37 6.68 -0.28 -8.55
CA ALA A 37 7.64 0.45 -9.37
C ALA A 37 7.42 0.23 -10.88
N ASN A 38 7.01 -0.96 -11.30
CA ASN A 38 6.67 -1.27 -12.69
C ASN A 38 5.37 -0.59 -13.11
N ILE A 39 4.33 -0.64 -12.27
CA ILE A 39 3.06 0.08 -12.49
C ILE A 39 3.31 1.58 -12.65
N ALA A 40 4.15 2.17 -11.80
CA ALA A 40 4.51 3.58 -11.85
C ALA A 40 5.16 3.98 -13.19
N LYS A 41 5.76 3.04 -13.91
CA LYS A 41 6.41 3.23 -15.22
C LYS A 41 5.50 2.91 -16.41
N LEU A 42 4.30 2.36 -16.20
CA LEU A 42 3.38 2.03 -17.30
C LEU A 42 2.87 3.30 -18.00
N TYR A 43 2.77 3.26 -19.32
CA TYR A 43 2.26 4.36 -20.16
C TYR A 43 2.98 5.69 -19.90
N SER A 44 2.24 6.78 -19.64
CA SER A 44 2.80 8.10 -19.27
C SER A 44 3.32 8.16 -17.82
N GLY A 45 3.10 7.10 -17.04
CA GLY A 45 3.45 6.94 -15.64
C GLY A 45 2.26 7.10 -14.70
N TYR A 46 2.36 6.44 -13.54
CA TYR A 46 1.39 6.49 -12.44
C TYR A 46 2.10 6.85 -11.14
N LYS A 47 1.34 7.38 -10.18
CA LYS A 47 1.77 7.47 -8.79
C LYS A 47 1.20 6.26 -8.05
N THR A 48 2.08 5.38 -7.56
CA THR A 48 1.66 4.20 -6.81
C THR A 48 1.85 4.42 -5.32
N LEU A 49 0.89 3.94 -4.52
CA LEU A 49 0.97 3.97 -3.07
C LEU A 49 0.67 2.58 -2.52
N ILE A 50 1.65 1.96 -1.87
CA ILE A 50 1.52 0.68 -1.19
C ILE A 50 1.20 0.92 0.28
N LEU A 51 0.20 0.23 0.81
CA LEU A 51 -0.16 0.26 2.23
C LEU A 51 0.51 -0.88 2.97
N ASP A 52 1.19 -0.57 4.07
CA ASP A 52 1.81 -1.55 4.95
C ASP A 52 0.89 -1.91 6.11
N LEU A 53 -0.07 -2.80 5.83
CA LEU A 53 -1.07 -3.27 6.80
C LEU A 53 -0.43 -4.03 7.96
N TYR A 54 0.74 -4.62 7.74
CA TYR A 54 1.50 -5.35 8.75
C TYR A 54 2.52 -4.50 9.50
N ARG A 55 2.58 -3.19 9.24
CA ARG A 55 3.42 -2.20 9.93
C ARG A 55 4.91 -2.59 9.90
N GLY A 56 5.39 -2.96 8.72
CA GLY A 56 6.78 -3.29 8.44
C GLY A 56 7.13 -4.77 8.64
N LYS A 57 6.18 -5.60 9.10
CA LYS A 57 6.41 -7.04 9.23
C LYS A 57 6.20 -7.73 7.88
N VAL A 58 7.09 -8.68 7.59
CA VAL A 58 6.99 -9.58 6.44
C VAL A 58 7.09 -11.01 6.96
N GLY A 59 6.16 -11.87 6.55
CA GLY A 59 6.15 -13.28 6.95
C GLY A 59 7.33 -14.02 6.32
N LEU A 60 8.03 -14.84 7.10
CA LEU A 60 9.15 -15.65 6.60
C LEU A 60 8.71 -17.06 6.19
N ASP A 61 7.57 -17.52 6.71
CA ASP A 61 6.91 -18.77 6.34
C ASP A 61 5.38 -18.64 6.36
N ALA A 62 4.70 -19.65 5.84
CA ALA A 62 3.25 -19.63 5.68
C ALA A 62 2.49 -19.48 7.02
N ALA A 63 3.05 -19.97 8.13
CA ALA A 63 2.42 -19.86 9.44
C ALA A 63 2.51 -18.42 9.97
N GLU A 64 3.66 -17.77 9.79
CA GLU A 64 3.82 -16.35 10.14
C GLU A 64 2.92 -15.46 9.28
N ALA A 65 2.86 -15.69 7.97
CA ALA A 65 1.98 -14.94 7.07
C ALA A 65 0.50 -15.11 7.45
N GLN A 66 0.10 -16.33 7.83
CA GLN A 66 -1.25 -16.60 8.32
C GLN A 66 -1.56 -15.80 9.60
N HIS A 67 -0.67 -15.84 10.58
CA HIS A 67 -0.85 -15.10 11.83
C HIS A 67 -0.94 -13.58 11.59
N LEU A 68 -0.11 -13.03 10.71
CA LEU A 68 -0.18 -11.60 10.36
C LEU A 68 -1.52 -11.22 9.75
N MET A 69 -2.08 -12.08 8.89
CA MET A 69 -3.38 -11.89 8.26
C MET A 69 -4.54 -11.98 9.27
N ASP A 70 -4.48 -12.96 10.17
CA ASP A 70 -5.52 -13.20 11.18
C ASP A 70 -5.56 -12.08 12.24
N ASP A 71 -4.41 -11.48 12.55
CA ASP A 71 -4.27 -10.35 13.48
C ASP A 71 -4.76 -9.00 12.90
N LEU A 72 -5.13 -8.95 11.61
CA LEU A 72 -5.64 -7.73 10.99
C LEU A 72 -7.00 -7.33 11.57
N ASP A 73 -7.10 -6.07 11.99
CA ASP A 73 -8.41 -5.45 12.17
C ASP A 73 -8.91 -4.93 10.82
N TRP A 74 -9.76 -5.76 10.21
CA TRP A 74 -10.39 -5.48 8.92
C TRP A 74 -11.16 -4.17 8.85
N GLN A 75 -11.78 -3.72 9.95
CA GLN A 75 -12.47 -2.42 9.96
C GLN A 75 -11.49 -1.25 9.85
N CYS A 76 -10.30 -1.38 10.44
CA CYS A 76 -9.23 -0.41 10.29
C CYS A 76 -8.63 -0.47 8.88
N VAL A 77 -8.35 -1.66 8.36
CA VAL A 77 -7.80 -1.86 7.00
C VAL A 77 -8.67 -1.17 5.95
N VAL A 78 -9.99 -1.31 6.02
CA VAL A 78 -10.91 -0.63 5.09
C VAL A 78 -10.80 0.90 5.23
N LYS A 79 -10.71 1.43 6.45
CA LYS A 79 -10.52 2.88 6.68
C LYS A 79 -9.19 3.37 6.14
N ASP A 80 -8.13 2.59 6.34
CA ASP A 80 -6.80 2.90 5.85
C ASP A 80 -6.79 3.00 4.33
N ILE A 81 -7.39 2.03 3.62
CA ILE A 81 -7.54 2.06 2.16
C ILE A 81 -8.31 3.30 1.70
N MET A 82 -9.41 3.66 2.38
CA MET A 82 -10.18 4.87 2.05
C MET A 82 -9.34 6.15 2.22
N VAL A 83 -8.56 6.25 3.30
CA VAL A 83 -7.66 7.37 3.56
C VAL A 83 -6.59 7.46 2.47
N SER A 84 -6.04 6.34 2.03
CA SER A 84 -5.04 6.28 0.95
C SER A 84 -5.60 6.73 -0.39
N VAL A 85 -6.82 6.30 -0.73
CA VAL A 85 -7.52 6.77 -1.94
C VAL A 85 -7.76 8.28 -1.85
N LYS A 86 -8.16 8.79 -0.68
CA LYS A 86 -8.32 10.23 -0.48
C LYS A 86 -6.99 10.97 -0.65
N TRP A 87 -5.91 10.46 -0.06
CA TRP A 87 -4.58 11.04 -0.18
C TRP A 87 -4.11 11.10 -1.64
N LEU A 88 -4.31 10.03 -2.42
CA LEU A 88 -3.99 10.02 -3.86
C LEU A 88 -4.86 10.98 -4.67
N LYS A 89 -6.10 11.25 -4.27
CA LYS A 89 -6.93 12.27 -4.94
C LYS A 89 -6.44 13.69 -4.66
N GLU A 90 -5.90 13.93 -3.46
CA GLU A 90 -5.37 15.23 -3.04
C GLU A 90 -3.94 15.48 -3.55
N ASN A 91 -3.15 14.43 -3.73
CA ASN A 91 -1.72 14.48 -4.07
C ASN A 91 -1.39 13.85 -5.43
N GLY A 92 -2.40 13.46 -6.22
CA GLY A 92 -2.25 12.89 -7.56
C GLY A 92 -2.53 13.91 -8.66
N SER A 93 -2.72 13.41 -9.88
CA SER A 93 -3.07 14.25 -11.02
C SER A 93 -4.30 15.10 -10.76
N ARG A 94 -4.25 16.36 -11.23
CA ARG A 94 -5.43 17.21 -11.31
C ARG A 94 -6.48 16.56 -12.22
N LYS A 95 -7.74 16.66 -11.83
CA LYS A 95 -8.88 16.22 -12.63
C LYS A 95 -9.12 17.12 -13.83
#